data_AF-A0A6A6G200-F1
#
_entry.id   AF-A0A6A6G200-F1
#
_cell.length_a   1.000
_cell.length_b   1.000
_cell.length_c   1.000
_cell.angle_alpha   90.00
_cell.angle_beta   90.00
_cell.angle_gamma   90.00
#
_symmetry.space_group_name_H-M   'P 1'
#
loop_
_entity.id
_entity.type
_entity.pdbx_description
1 polymer ?
#
loop_
_entity_poly.entity_id
_entity_poly.type
_entity_poly.pdbx_seq_one_letter_code
_entity_poly.pdbx_strand_id
1 'polypeptide(L)'
;MLIFFVRHGETVDNVGGIYAGVRDSELTNHGILQARSLADYLRQSRCPVGLILASPLQRARRTAEAILDAQNGKTGTQTSAGDADPGRSQATIVKTPLLIEQDFGFYEGKPFYARSSESNKSGKDAHYDKHRQDPNFKDVESKESMAKRCDEFLDEFLVPAIHERDGQDIAIAVVSHGILLSNLWRRFLLRLARKSITIAPEVTAAKGQIILEHLGGWSNTGFLEVRLTSRSDPDAGLVNDLQLLSNGQGTVPASDALPSSTTNEAASTEVDGDTTTPPVPISTGEVADPDTPSVLFNVPPRSRGLASYDVNILTVNGQEHLRGVKRARGGIGSSKYDEGQKSLDSFFKKAKK
;
A
#
# COMPACT_ATOMS: atom_id res chain seq x y z
N MET A 1 10.29 10.83 -5.26
CA MET A 1 10.20 9.44 -4.74
C MET A 1 9.20 8.62 -5.56
N LEU A 2 9.38 7.30 -5.66
CA LEU A 2 8.39 6.38 -6.24
C LEU A 2 7.66 5.56 -5.17
N ILE A 3 6.40 5.25 -5.41
CA ILE A 3 5.62 4.30 -4.62
C ILE A 3 5.01 3.27 -5.56
N PHE A 4 5.19 2.00 -5.22
CA PHE A 4 4.58 0.87 -5.90
C PHE A 4 3.48 0.28 -5.03
N PHE A 5 2.26 0.16 -5.53
CA PHE A 5 1.22 -0.67 -4.92
C PHE A 5 1.12 -1.96 -5.70
N VAL A 6 1.31 -3.10 -5.05
CA VAL A 6 1.54 -4.40 -5.69
C VAL A 6 0.53 -5.40 -5.16
N ARG A 7 -0.22 -6.06 -6.06
CA ARG A 7 -1.01 -7.23 -5.68
C ARG A 7 -0.10 -8.46 -5.55
N HIS A 8 -0.37 -9.32 -4.57
CA HIS A 8 0.32 -10.61 -4.43
C HIS A 8 0.27 -11.50 -5.70
N GLY A 9 1.20 -12.46 -5.78
CA GLY A 9 1.22 -13.49 -6.83
C GLY A 9 0.03 -14.45 -6.79
N GLU A 10 -0.18 -15.21 -7.86
CA GLU A 10 -1.31 -16.14 -7.97
C GLU A 10 -1.34 -17.19 -6.85
N THR A 11 -2.53 -17.44 -6.30
CA THR A 11 -2.76 -18.50 -5.31
C THR A 11 -3.62 -19.64 -5.86
N VAL A 12 -3.61 -20.77 -5.15
CA VAL A 12 -4.47 -21.92 -5.47
C VAL A 12 -5.95 -21.53 -5.49
N ASP A 13 -6.40 -20.66 -4.56
CA ASP A 13 -7.79 -20.20 -4.52
C ASP A 13 -8.10 -19.19 -5.64
N ASN A 14 -7.11 -18.43 -6.14
CA ASN A 14 -7.30 -17.61 -7.34
C ASN A 14 -7.58 -18.49 -8.57
N VAL A 15 -6.81 -19.55 -8.75
CA VAL A 15 -7.02 -20.52 -9.83
C VAL A 15 -8.38 -21.22 -9.68
N GLY A 16 -8.75 -21.56 -8.45
CA GLY A 16 -10.02 -22.23 -8.14
C GLY A 16 -11.26 -21.34 -8.21
N GLY A 17 -11.10 -20.01 -8.35
CA GLY A 17 -12.23 -19.08 -8.27
C GLY A 17 -12.91 -19.07 -6.90
N ILE A 18 -12.10 -19.14 -5.84
CA ILE A 18 -12.53 -19.28 -4.45
C ILE A 18 -12.27 -17.96 -3.70
N TYR A 19 -13.24 -17.54 -2.86
CA TYR A 19 -13.07 -16.41 -1.94
C TYR A 19 -11.96 -16.73 -0.94
N ALA A 20 -10.92 -15.90 -0.97
CA ALA A 20 -9.78 -15.97 -0.07
C ALA A 20 -9.44 -14.55 0.42
N GLY A 21 -10.15 -14.13 1.46
CA GLY A 21 -9.98 -12.85 2.12
C GLY A 21 -8.95 -12.96 3.23
N VAL A 22 -9.41 -13.19 4.46
CA VAL A 22 -8.52 -13.49 5.60
C VAL A 22 -8.02 -14.93 5.60
N ARG A 23 -8.64 -15.81 4.81
CA ARG A 23 -8.14 -17.16 4.54
C ARG A 23 -6.75 -17.09 3.90
N ASP A 24 -5.79 -17.81 4.48
CA ASP A 24 -4.40 -17.76 4.05
C ASP A 24 -4.09 -18.74 2.92
N SER A 25 -4.56 -18.40 1.72
CA SER A 25 -4.30 -19.18 0.50
C SER A 25 -2.84 -19.08 0.05
N GLU A 26 -2.24 -20.22 -0.27
CA GLU A 26 -0.83 -20.30 -0.67
C GLU A 26 -0.62 -19.96 -2.14
N LEU A 27 0.56 -19.42 -2.44
CA LEU A 27 1.00 -19.18 -3.82
C LEU A 27 1.09 -20.49 -4.60
N THR A 28 0.71 -20.44 -5.87
CA THR A 28 1.00 -21.52 -6.82
C THR A 28 2.47 -21.50 -7.21
N ASN A 29 2.95 -22.58 -7.83
CA ASN A 29 4.26 -22.56 -8.51
C ASN A 29 4.36 -21.40 -9.51
N HIS A 30 3.29 -21.10 -10.25
CA HIS A 30 3.26 -19.94 -11.15
C HIS A 30 3.27 -18.62 -10.39
N GLY A 31 2.55 -18.50 -9.27
CA GLY A 31 2.57 -17.31 -8.42
C GLY A 31 3.95 -16.95 -7.87
N ILE A 32 4.77 -17.95 -7.55
CA ILE A 32 6.18 -17.73 -7.16
C ILE A 32 7.02 -17.23 -8.33
N LEU A 33 6.83 -17.77 -9.55
CA LEU A 33 7.50 -17.26 -10.74
C LEU A 33 7.11 -15.81 -11.04
N GLN A 34 5.83 -15.47 -10.89
CA GLN A 34 5.35 -14.10 -11.03
C GLN A 34 6.03 -13.18 -10.01
N ALA A 35 6.10 -13.58 -8.73
CA ALA A 35 6.73 -12.79 -7.67
C ALA A 35 8.22 -12.57 -7.90
N ARG A 36 8.95 -13.60 -8.34
CA ARG A 36 10.38 -13.48 -8.69
C ARG A 36 10.59 -12.56 -9.89
N SER A 37 9.77 -12.69 -10.92
CA SER A 37 9.89 -11.82 -12.10
C SER A 37 9.60 -10.36 -11.75
N LEU A 38 8.61 -10.10 -10.88
CA LEU A 38 8.34 -8.76 -10.36
C LEU A 38 9.54 -8.24 -9.57
N ALA A 39 10.13 -9.07 -8.71
CA ALA A 39 11.29 -8.69 -7.90
C ALA A 39 12.49 -8.29 -8.76
N ASP A 40 12.79 -9.06 -9.81
CA ASP A 40 13.87 -8.74 -10.76
C ASP A 40 13.58 -7.45 -11.53
N TYR A 41 12.32 -7.23 -11.93
CA TYR A 41 11.89 -6.00 -12.59
C TYR A 41 12.05 -4.76 -11.70
N LEU A 42 11.60 -4.84 -10.44
CA LEU A 42 11.75 -3.75 -9.46
C LEU A 42 13.19 -3.56 -8.97
N ARG A 43 14.07 -4.56 -9.10
CA ARG A 43 15.51 -4.38 -8.86
C ARG A 43 16.12 -3.48 -9.95
N GLN A 44 15.61 -3.57 -11.18
CA GLN A 44 16.05 -2.82 -12.35
C GLN A 44 15.32 -1.48 -12.53
N SER A 45 14.39 -1.13 -11.63
CA SER A 45 13.69 0.15 -11.70
C SER A 45 14.61 1.34 -11.43
N ARG A 46 14.13 2.54 -11.79
CA ARG A 46 14.90 3.80 -11.72
C ARG A 46 15.50 4.08 -10.34
N CYS A 47 14.78 3.71 -9.27
CA CYS A 47 15.27 3.83 -7.91
C CYS A 47 15.12 2.50 -7.15
N PRO A 48 16.02 2.21 -6.20
CA PRO A 48 15.94 1.04 -5.34
C PRO A 48 14.71 1.07 -4.43
N VAL A 49 14.04 -0.07 -4.25
CA VAL A 49 13.01 -0.21 -3.21
C VAL A 49 13.71 -0.42 -1.86
N GLY A 50 13.61 0.56 -0.96
CA GLY A 50 14.25 0.52 0.35
C GLY A 50 13.32 0.13 1.50
N LEU A 51 12.01 0.32 1.34
CA LEU A 51 11.00 -0.06 2.32
C LEU A 51 9.86 -0.83 1.64
N ILE A 52 9.50 -1.97 2.21
CA ILE A 52 8.39 -2.80 1.78
C ILE A 52 7.37 -2.90 2.92
N LEU A 53 6.16 -2.42 2.71
CA LEU A 53 5.03 -2.54 3.62
C LEU A 53 4.13 -3.67 3.10
N ALA A 54 3.93 -4.73 3.88
CA ALA A 54 3.26 -5.92 3.39
C ALA A 54 2.14 -6.43 4.31
N SER A 55 1.13 -7.05 3.72
CA SER A 55 0.20 -7.90 4.45
C SER A 55 0.91 -9.12 5.04
N PRO A 56 0.55 -9.58 6.26
CA PRO A 56 1.14 -10.77 6.87
C PRO A 56 0.72 -12.08 6.19
N LEU A 57 -0.40 -12.08 5.45
CA LEU A 57 -0.89 -13.28 4.74
C LEU A 57 0.18 -13.79 3.77
N GLN A 58 0.41 -15.10 3.77
CA GLN A 58 1.55 -15.75 3.12
C GLN A 58 1.72 -15.35 1.67
N ARG A 59 0.63 -15.25 0.91
CA ARG A 59 0.67 -14.84 -0.50
C ARG A 59 1.31 -13.47 -0.73
N ALA A 60 0.96 -12.49 0.10
CA ALA A 60 1.51 -11.14 0.01
C ALA A 60 2.91 -11.09 0.64
N ARG A 61 3.09 -11.72 1.81
CA ARG A 61 4.38 -11.84 2.50
C ARG A 61 5.45 -12.45 1.62
N ARG A 62 5.20 -13.60 0.98
CA ARG A 62 6.16 -14.26 0.08
C ARG A 62 6.45 -13.44 -1.18
N THR A 63 5.46 -12.70 -1.69
CA THR A 63 5.68 -11.77 -2.80
C THR A 63 6.62 -10.62 -2.37
N ALA A 64 6.42 -10.09 -1.17
CA ALA A 64 7.26 -9.05 -0.59
C ALA A 64 8.68 -9.54 -0.24
N GLU A 65 8.81 -10.77 0.28
CA GLU A 65 10.11 -11.42 0.55
C GLU A 65 10.91 -11.62 -0.74
N ALA A 66 10.27 -11.99 -1.86
CA ALA A 66 10.96 -12.07 -3.14
C ALA A 66 11.54 -10.71 -3.57
N ILE A 67 10.78 -9.61 -3.40
CA ILE A 67 11.25 -8.25 -3.67
C ILE A 67 12.42 -7.89 -2.74
N LEU A 68 12.30 -8.19 -1.44
CA LEU A 68 13.35 -7.95 -0.45
C LEU A 68 14.66 -8.67 -0.81
N ASP A 69 14.57 -9.95 -1.13
CA ASP A 69 15.72 -10.78 -1.49
C ASP A 69 16.40 -10.27 -2.76
N ALA A 70 15.61 -9.89 -3.78
CA ALA A 70 16.15 -9.28 -4.99
C ALA A 70 16.83 -7.95 -4.70
N GLN A 71 16.25 -7.08 -3.87
CA GLN A 71 16.91 -5.80 -3.56
C GLN A 71 18.21 -5.97 -2.76
N ASN A 72 18.25 -6.98 -1.88
CA ASN A 72 19.41 -7.29 -1.04
C ASN A 72 20.41 -8.26 -1.69
N GLY A 73 20.24 -8.61 -2.97
CA GLY A 73 21.20 -9.43 -3.73
C GLY A 73 21.25 -10.90 -3.31
N LYS A 74 20.18 -11.43 -2.72
CA LYS A 74 20.08 -12.84 -2.26
C LYS A 74 19.51 -13.79 -3.33
N THR A 75 19.21 -13.31 -4.52
CA THR A 75 18.64 -14.15 -5.59
C THR A 75 19.69 -15.07 -6.19
N GLY A 76 19.36 -16.37 -6.32
CA GLY A 76 20.26 -17.43 -6.80
C GLY A 76 20.56 -17.41 -8.31
N THR A 77 20.16 -16.37 -9.04
CA THR A 77 20.70 -16.09 -10.36
C THR A 77 22.11 -15.58 -10.17
N GLN A 78 23.09 -16.29 -10.74
CA GLN A 78 24.50 -15.96 -10.68
C GLN A 78 24.75 -14.54 -11.23
N THR A 79 24.59 -13.50 -10.40
CA THR A 79 25.35 -12.27 -10.57
C THR A 79 26.72 -12.58 -10.01
N SER A 80 27.73 -12.44 -10.84
CA SER A 80 29.13 -12.51 -10.44
C SER A 80 29.31 -11.75 -9.12
N ALA A 81 30.08 -12.32 -8.19
CA ALA A 81 30.30 -11.80 -6.84
C ALA A 81 30.98 -10.41 -6.76
N GLY A 82 30.98 -9.63 -7.85
CA GLY A 82 31.55 -8.29 -7.98
C GLY A 82 30.53 -7.14 -8.07
N ASP A 83 29.21 -7.40 -8.13
CA ASP A 83 28.18 -6.35 -8.30
C ASP A 83 27.43 -6.00 -6.98
N ALA A 84 28.01 -6.33 -5.83
CA ALA A 84 27.52 -5.78 -4.57
C ALA A 84 27.95 -4.31 -4.51
N ASP A 85 27.06 -3.41 -4.95
CA ASP A 85 27.23 -1.96 -4.78
C ASP A 85 27.32 -1.65 -3.27
N PRO A 86 28.52 -1.31 -2.73
CA PRO A 86 28.72 -1.11 -1.31
C PRO A 86 27.95 0.10 -0.76
N GLY A 87 27.38 0.95 -1.64
CA GLY A 87 26.61 2.14 -1.28
C GLY A 87 25.10 1.93 -1.19
N ARG A 88 24.56 0.75 -1.55
CA ARG A 88 23.11 0.53 -1.58
C ARG A 88 22.57 0.18 -0.19
N SER A 89 21.79 1.09 0.40
CA SER A 89 21.08 0.86 1.66
C SER A 89 20.24 -0.42 1.61
N GLN A 90 20.37 -1.26 2.64
CA GLN A 90 19.65 -2.52 2.74
C GLN A 90 18.14 -2.29 2.80
N ALA A 91 17.40 -2.98 1.93
CA ALA A 91 15.95 -2.93 1.94
C ALA A 91 15.38 -3.63 3.19
N THR A 92 14.26 -3.11 3.69
CA THR A 92 13.55 -3.63 4.87
C THR A 92 12.12 -3.98 4.53
N ILE A 93 11.53 -4.90 5.31
CA ILE A 93 10.12 -5.29 5.22
C ILE A 93 9.43 -5.05 6.57
N VAL A 94 8.26 -4.42 6.54
CA VAL A 94 7.38 -4.24 7.70
C VAL A 94 6.03 -4.88 7.35
N LYS A 95 5.56 -5.78 8.21
CA LYS A 95 4.29 -6.49 8.04
C LYS A 95 3.24 -5.87 8.94
N THR A 96 2.02 -5.66 8.43
CA THR A 96 0.91 -5.13 9.25
C THR A 96 -0.44 -5.76 8.87
N PRO A 97 -1.27 -6.15 9.85
CA PRO A 97 -2.61 -6.69 9.60
C PRO A 97 -3.54 -5.69 8.90
N LEU A 98 -3.23 -4.39 8.96
CA LEU A 98 -4.00 -3.36 8.23
C LEU A 98 -3.98 -3.57 6.72
N LEU A 99 -3.01 -4.33 6.20
CA LEU A 99 -2.87 -4.64 4.78
C LEU A 99 -3.51 -5.99 4.35
N ILE A 100 -4.29 -6.67 5.19
CA ILE A 100 -5.01 -7.91 4.79
C ILE A 100 -6.18 -7.64 3.83
N GLU A 101 -6.55 -8.64 3.04
CA GLU A 101 -7.70 -8.55 2.14
C GLU A 101 -9.02 -8.40 2.92
N GLN A 102 -10.08 -8.02 2.23
CA GLN A 102 -11.44 -8.03 2.77
C GLN A 102 -11.77 -9.37 3.44
N ASP A 103 -12.26 -9.32 4.68
CA ASP A 103 -12.82 -10.50 5.32
C ASP A 103 -14.15 -10.88 4.65
N PHE A 104 -14.21 -12.03 3.99
CA PHE A 104 -15.43 -12.48 3.32
C PHE A 104 -16.40 -13.22 4.27
N GLY A 105 -16.06 -13.35 5.55
CA GLY A 105 -16.91 -13.98 6.56
C GLY A 105 -17.35 -15.37 6.14
N PHE A 106 -18.66 -15.60 6.10
CA PHE A 106 -19.29 -16.85 5.68
C PHE A 106 -18.88 -17.35 4.29
N TYR A 107 -18.39 -16.47 3.41
CA TYR A 107 -18.01 -16.83 2.05
C TYR A 107 -16.56 -17.30 1.91
N GLU A 108 -15.72 -17.17 2.94
CA GLU A 108 -14.35 -17.67 2.90
C GLU A 108 -14.31 -19.15 2.49
N GLY A 109 -13.44 -19.49 1.52
CA GLY A 109 -13.31 -20.84 0.99
C GLY A 109 -14.43 -21.28 0.04
N LYS A 110 -15.44 -20.45 -0.24
CA LYS A 110 -16.51 -20.76 -1.20
C LYS A 110 -16.19 -20.26 -2.61
N PRO A 111 -16.71 -20.92 -3.66
CA PRO A 111 -16.59 -20.43 -5.02
C PRO A 111 -17.24 -19.04 -5.18
N PHE A 112 -16.73 -18.21 -6.09
CA PHE A 112 -17.26 -16.85 -6.30
C PHE A 112 -18.75 -16.80 -6.64
N TYR A 113 -19.25 -17.82 -7.34
CA TYR A 113 -20.68 -17.94 -7.68
C TYR A 113 -21.57 -18.26 -6.47
N ALA A 114 -21.01 -18.68 -5.32
CA ALA A 114 -21.78 -18.95 -4.11
C ALA A 114 -22.47 -17.68 -3.57
N ARG A 115 -21.95 -16.50 -3.91
CA ARG A 115 -22.59 -15.22 -3.62
C ARG A 115 -23.67 -14.84 -4.63
N SER A 116 -23.72 -15.48 -5.80
CA SER A 116 -24.55 -15.06 -6.93
C SER A 116 -25.65 -16.03 -7.35
N SER A 117 -26.00 -17.05 -6.57
CA SER A 117 -26.93 -18.08 -7.06
C SER A 117 -28.41 -17.90 -6.70
N GLU A 118 -28.81 -17.02 -5.79
CA GLU A 118 -30.24 -16.84 -5.48
C GLU A 118 -30.59 -15.40 -5.07
N SER A 119 -30.77 -14.52 -6.06
CA SER A 119 -31.91 -13.60 -6.12
C SER A 119 -31.68 -12.53 -7.18
N ASN A 120 -32.66 -12.34 -8.05
CA ASN A 120 -32.88 -11.09 -8.79
C ASN A 120 -33.28 -9.94 -7.85
N LYS A 121 -32.72 -9.86 -6.65
CA LYS A 121 -32.89 -8.77 -5.69
C LYS A 121 -31.51 -8.16 -5.46
N SER A 122 -31.28 -6.95 -5.98
CA SER A 122 -30.15 -6.16 -5.53
C SER A 122 -30.36 -5.81 -4.06
N GLY A 123 -29.51 -6.30 -3.16
CA GLY A 123 -29.54 -5.85 -1.77
C GLY A 123 -28.67 -6.70 -0.85
N LYS A 124 -27.99 -6.01 0.08
CA LYS A 124 -27.37 -6.62 1.28
C LYS A 124 -28.39 -7.45 2.09
N ASP A 125 -29.67 -7.06 2.05
CA ASP A 125 -30.69 -7.52 2.98
C ASP A 125 -31.20 -8.94 2.67
N ALA A 126 -31.30 -9.33 1.39
CA ALA A 126 -31.87 -10.62 1.00
C ALA A 126 -31.00 -11.83 1.40
N HIS A 127 -29.67 -11.66 1.51
CA HIS A 127 -28.75 -12.72 1.94
C HIS A 127 -28.56 -12.73 3.47
N TYR A 128 -28.64 -11.56 4.11
CA TYR A 128 -28.54 -11.43 5.56
C TYR A 128 -29.65 -12.22 6.26
N ASP A 129 -30.88 -12.13 5.75
CA ASP A 129 -32.04 -12.83 6.33
C ASP A 129 -31.98 -14.36 6.21
N LYS A 130 -31.37 -14.89 5.13
CA LYS A 130 -31.33 -16.34 4.86
C LYS A 130 -30.37 -17.11 5.79
N HIS A 131 -29.32 -16.44 6.27
CA HIS A 131 -28.27 -17.07 7.07
C HIS A 131 -28.13 -16.49 8.48
N ARG A 132 -28.96 -15.52 8.89
CA ARG A 132 -28.97 -14.96 10.27
C ARG A 132 -29.19 -16.00 11.36
N GLN A 133 -29.80 -17.13 11.02
CA GLN A 133 -30.07 -18.23 11.94
C GLN A 133 -28.94 -19.27 11.99
N ASP A 134 -27.94 -19.19 11.12
CA ASP A 134 -26.76 -20.05 11.21
C ASP A 134 -25.85 -19.52 12.34
N PRO A 135 -25.64 -20.30 13.42
CA PRO A 135 -24.83 -19.85 14.56
C PRO A 135 -23.37 -19.58 14.19
N ASN A 136 -22.88 -20.03 13.04
CA ASN A 136 -21.54 -19.77 12.53
C ASN A 136 -21.50 -18.68 11.45
N PHE A 137 -22.60 -17.96 11.21
CA PHE A 137 -22.63 -16.89 10.22
C PHE A 137 -21.77 -15.70 10.66
N LYS A 138 -20.80 -15.35 9.81
CA LYS A 138 -19.99 -14.14 9.92
C LYS A 138 -20.25 -13.27 8.70
N ASP A 139 -20.55 -11.99 8.91
CA ASP A 139 -20.78 -11.05 7.82
C ASP A 139 -19.46 -10.68 7.11
N VAL A 140 -19.57 -10.22 5.86
CA VAL A 140 -18.46 -9.67 5.08
C VAL A 140 -18.04 -8.33 5.66
N GLU A 141 -16.73 -8.06 5.73
CA GLU A 141 -16.20 -6.78 6.19
C GLU A 141 -16.88 -5.61 5.45
N SER A 142 -17.39 -4.67 6.25
CA SER A 142 -18.11 -3.52 5.72
C SER A 142 -17.16 -2.56 4.98
N LYS A 143 -17.72 -1.76 4.06
CA LYS A 143 -16.95 -0.70 3.38
C LYS A 143 -16.37 0.31 4.36
N GLU A 144 -17.06 0.57 5.46
CA GLU A 144 -16.63 1.49 6.51
C GLU A 144 -15.44 0.94 7.30
N SER A 145 -15.50 -0.33 7.73
CA SER A 145 -14.39 -1.03 8.37
C SER A 145 -13.14 -1.04 7.48
N MET A 146 -13.32 -1.42 6.21
CA MET A 146 -12.25 -1.40 5.21
C MET A 146 -11.64 0.00 5.03
N ALA A 147 -12.47 1.04 4.95
CA ALA A 147 -12.01 2.41 4.79
C ALA A 147 -11.22 2.89 6.02
N LYS A 148 -11.72 2.61 7.24
CA LYS A 148 -11.03 2.93 8.49
C LYS A 148 -9.66 2.27 8.56
N ARG A 149 -9.59 0.98 8.22
CA ARG A 149 -8.35 0.21 8.21
C ARG A 149 -7.34 0.73 7.18
N CYS A 150 -7.81 1.15 6.01
CA CYS A 150 -6.97 1.83 5.02
C CYS A 150 -6.45 3.19 5.53
N ASP A 151 -7.31 3.98 6.19
CA ASP A 151 -6.90 5.27 6.77
C ASP A 151 -5.85 5.09 7.86
N GLU A 152 -6.05 4.13 8.76
CA GLU A 152 -5.09 3.78 9.81
C GLU A 152 -3.75 3.37 9.21
N PHE A 153 -3.74 2.54 8.16
CA PHE A 153 -2.49 2.20 7.47
C PHE A 153 -1.78 3.42 6.84
N LEU A 154 -2.55 4.32 6.24
CA LEU A 154 -1.99 5.55 5.65
C LEU A 154 -1.36 6.42 6.74
N ASP A 155 -2.08 6.63 7.83
CA ASP A 155 -1.70 7.57 8.88
C ASP A 155 -0.54 7.03 9.73
N GLU A 156 -0.49 5.72 10.00
CA GLU A 156 0.52 5.08 10.86
C GLU A 156 1.77 4.60 10.11
N PHE A 157 1.65 4.23 8.83
CA PHE A 157 2.76 3.61 8.08
C PHE A 157 3.16 4.41 6.85
N LEU A 158 2.25 4.60 5.88
CA LEU A 158 2.65 5.09 4.57
C LEU A 158 3.03 6.58 4.58
N VAL A 159 2.22 7.43 5.21
CA VAL A 159 2.49 8.88 5.26
C VAL A 159 3.76 9.20 6.07
N PRO A 160 3.97 8.63 7.27
CA PRO A 160 5.25 8.80 7.97
C PRO A 160 6.45 8.35 7.12
N ALA A 161 6.36 7.17 6.48
CA ALA A 161 7.43 6.67 5.63
C ALA A 161 7.69 7.56 4.40
N ILE A 162 6.66 8.22 3.86
CA ILE A 162 6.81 9.19 2.77
C ILE A 162 7.62 10.39 3.24
N HIS A 163 7.29 10.97 4.40
CA HIS A 163 7.99 12.15 4.92
C HIS A 163 9.43 11.86 5.33
N GLU A 164 9.67 10.73 6.00
CA GLU A 164 11.03 10.31 6.41
C GLU A 164 11.97 10.12 5.21
N ARG A 165 11.40 9.89 4.03
CA ARG A 165 12.13 9.61 2.79
C ARG A 165 11.96 10.71 1.74
N ASP A 166 11.38 11.85 2.10
CA ASP A 166 11.27 12.95 1.15
C ASP A 166 12.66 13.44 0.72
N GLY A 167 12.79 13.74 -0.57
CA GLY A 167 14.08 14.07 -1.19
C GLY A 167 15.06 12.90 -1.37
N GLN A 168 14.77 11.69 -0.87
CA GLN A 168 15.62 10.52 -1.10
C GLN A 168 15.25 9.83 -2.43
N ASP A 169 16.25 9.31 -3.14
CA ASP A 169 16.05 8.49 -4.34
C ASP A 169 15.82 7.01 -3.98
N ILE A 170 14.83 6.77 -3.12
CA ILE A 170 14.44 5.45 -2.64
C ILE A 170 12.94 5.28 -2.86
N ALA A 171 12.52 4.11 -3.32
CA ALA A 171 11.13 3.73 -3.48
C ALA A 171 10.56 3.02 -2.25
N ILE A 172 9.24 3.14 -2.09
CA ILE A 172 8.42 2.35 -1.16
C ILE A 172 7.56 1.37 -1.97
N ALA A 173 7.47 0.11 -1.54
CA ALA A 173 6.54 -0.86 -2.10
C ALA A 173 5.48 -1.26 -1.05
N VAL A 174 4.22 -1.23 -1.43
CA VAL A 174 3.08 -1.69 -0.64
C VAL A 174 2.55 -2.98 -1.27
N VAL A 175 2.73 -4.13 -0.62
CA VAL A 175 2.36 -5.44 -1.15
C VAL A 175 1.12 -5.98 -0.44
N SER A 176 0.02 -6.11 -1.18
CA SER A 176 -1.30 -6.41 -0.62
C SER A 176 -2.20 -7.14 -1.63
N HIS A 177 -3.52 -6.88 -1.59
CA HIS A 177 -4.58 -7.66 -2.25
C HIS A 177 -5.49 -6.76 -3.08
N GLY A 178 -6.23 -7.33 -4.03
CA GLY A 178 -6.91 -6.55 -5.07
C GLY A 178 -8.00 -5.62 -4.53
N ILE A 179 -8.88 -6.10 -3.64
CA ILE A 179 -9.98 -5.28 -3.12
C ILE A 179 -9.43 -4.25 -2.14
N LEU A 180 -8.53 -4.65 -1.24
CA LEU A 180 -7.86 -3.72 -0.34
C LEU A 180 -7.14 -2.61 -1.11
N LEU A 181 -6.28 -2.91 -2.10
CA LEU A 181 -5.55 -1.91 -2.87
C LEU A 181 -6.47 -0.92 -3.59
N SER A 182 -7.62 -1.39 -4.06
CA SER A 182 -8.62 -0.52 -4.67
C SER A 182 -9.22 0.48 -3.67
N ASN A 183 -9.45 0.05 -2.42
CA ASN A 183 -9.95 0.92 -1.35
C ASN A 183 -8.84 1.85 -0.84
N LEU A 184 -7.65 1.31 -0.61
CA LEU A 184 -6.47 2.03 -0.16
C LEU A 184 -6.14 3.17 -1.12
N TRP A 185 -6.17 2.93 -2.44
CA TRP A 185 -5.96 3.97 -3.43
C TRP A 185 -6.99 5.10 -3.30
N ARG A 186 -8.28 4.79 -3.14
CA ARG A 186 -9.31 5.82 -2.92
C ARG A 186 -9.06 6.62 -1.65
N ARG A 187 -8.65 5.97 -0.56
CA ARG A 187 -8.32 6.65 0.71
C ARG A 187 -7.07 7.51 0.56
N PHE A 188 -6.07 7.04 -0.19
CA PHE A 188 -4.85 7.77 -0.50
C PHE A 188 -5.15 9.05 -1.29
N LEU A 189 -6.04 8.98 -2.30
CA LEU A 189 -6.50 10.15 -3.07
C LEU A 189 -7.09 11.25 -2.18
N LEU A 190 -7.79 10.88 -1.10
CA LEU A 190 -8.38 11.85 -0.15
C LEU A 190 -7.33 12.59 0.71
N ARG A 191 -6.08 12.13 0.73
CA ARG A 191 -4.97 12.79 1.44
C ARG A 191 -4.25 13.83 0.58
N LEU A 192 -4.57 13.90 -0.71
CA LEU A 192 -3.91 14.77 -1.68
C LEU A 192 -4.69 16.09 -1.88
N ALA A 193 -3.96 17.15 -2.24
CA ALA A 193 -4.59 18.42 -2.58
C ALA A 193 -5.39 18.31 -3.89
N ARG A 194 -6.40 19.17 -4.08
CA ARG A 194 -7.15 19.22 -5.35
C ARG A 194 -6.19 19.54 -6.50
N LYS A 195 -6.40 18.91 -7.66
CA LYS A 195 -5.59 19.09 -8.88
C LYS A 195 -4.09 18.79 -8.72
N SER A 196 -3.70 18.00 -7.71
CA SER A 196 -2.31 17.55 -7.51
C SER A 196 -1.97 16.25 -8.25
N ILE A 197 -2.95 15.65 -8.93
CA ILE A 197 -2.82 14.35 -9.58
C ILE A 197 -2.76 14.53 -11.09
N THR A 198 -1.77 13.92 -11.69
CA THR A 198 -1.58 13.83 -13.13
C THR A 198 -1.43 12.36 -13.54
N ILE A 199 -1.72 12.07 -14.80
CA ILE A 199 -1.57 10.73 -15.39
C ILE A 199 -0.58 10.87 -16.53
N ALA A 200 0.46 10.03 -16.56
CA ALA A 200 1.43 10.04 -17.63
C ALA A 200 0.75 9.76 -19.00
N PRO A 201 1.17 10.42 -20.09
CA PRO A 201 0.57 10.24 -21.41
C PRO A 201 0.54 8.78 -21.87
N GLU A 202 1.59 8.00 -21.56
CA GLU A 202 1.73 6.59 -21.91
C GLU A 202 0.63 5.73 -21.27
N VAL A 203 0.23 6.08 -20.04
CA VAL A 203 -0.85 5.39 -19.32
C VAL A 203 -2.19 5.66 -20.01
N THR A 204 -2.46 6.92 -20.37
CA THR A 204 -3.67 7.31 -21.09
C THR A 204 -3.71 6.67 -22.48
N ALA A 205 -2.57 6.59 -23.16
CA ALA A 205 -2.47 5.93 -24.47
C ALA A 205 -2.74 4.42 -24.38
N ALA A 206 -2.28 3.75 -23.32
CA ALA A 206 -2.46 2.31 -23.15
C ALA A 206 -3.85 1.90 -22.62
N LYS A 207 -4.51 2.75 -21.83
CA LYS A 207 -5.77 2.42 -21.11
C LYS A 207 -6.97 3.24 -21.55
N GLY A 208 -6.76 4.28 -22.35
CA GLY A 208 -7.79 5.26 -22.66
C GLY A 208 -8.11 6.16 -21.46
N GLN A 209 -9.37 6.61 -21.38
CA GLN A 209 -9.82 7.46 -20.28
C GLN A 209 -9.89 6.67 -18.96
N ILE A 210 -9.15 7.13 -17.95
CA ILE A 210 -9.11 6.52 -16.62
C ILE A 210 -9.98 7.34 -15.67
N ILE A 211 -10.81 6.63 -14.89
CA ILE A 211 -11.48 7.19 -13.72
C ILE A 211 -10.55 6.98 -12.53
N LEU A 212 -10.05 8.06 -11.93
CA LEU A 212 -9.00 8.01 -10.90
C LEU A 212 -9.38 7.11 -9.72
N GLU A 213 -10.62 7.18 -9.26
CA GLU A 213 -11.13 6.39 -8.14
C GLU A 213 -11.39 4.91 -8.52
N HIS A 214 -11.32 4.58 -9.79
CA HIS A 214 -11.67 3.27 -10.36
C HIS A 214 -10.66 2.85 -11.43
N LEU A 215 -9.42 2.59 -11.01
CA LEU A 215 -8.32 2.15 -11.88
C LEU A 215 -8.51 0.78 -12.55
N GLY A 216 -9.62 0.09 -12.28
CA GLY A 216 -9.95 -1.23 -12.81
C GLY A 216 -9.47 -2.38 -11.90
N GLY A 217 -9.39 -3.58 -12.50
CA GLY A 217 -8.96 -4.78 -11.78
C GLY A 217 -7.44 -4.85 -11.59
N TRP A 218 -7.03 -5.51 -10.51
CA TRP A 218 -5.62 -5.77 -10.19
C TRP A 218 -5.26 -7.19 -10.60
N SER A 219 -4.31 -7.37 -11.50
CA SER A 219 -3.79 -8.71 -11.85
C SER A 219 -2.88 -9.24 -10.74
N ASN A 220 -2.67 -10.55 -10.64
CA ASN A 220 -1.65 -11.09 -9.73
C ASN A 220 -0.27 -10.54 -10.10
N THR A 221 0.49 -10.04 -9.11
CA THR A 221 1.72 -9.24 -9.29
C THR A 221 1.57 -7.97 -10.14
N GLY A 222 0.34 -7.60 -10.50
CA GLY A 222 0.05 -6.34 -11.13
C GLY A 222 0.33 -5.19 -10.17
N PHE A 223 0.92 -4.11 -10.67
CA PHE A 223 1.29 -2.97 -9.85
C PHE A 223 0.76 -1.63 -10.37
N LEU A 224 0.57 -0.70 -9.44
CA LEU A 224 0.39 0.72 -9.69
C LEU A 224 1.69 1.41 -9.31
N GLU A 225 2.26 2.17 -10.25
CA GLU A 225 3.46 2.99 -10.01
C GLU A 225 3.05 4.45 -9.98
N VAL A 226 3.40 5.15 -8.90
CA VAL A 226 3.19 6.58 -8.77
C VAL A 226 4.48 7.27 -8.38
N ARG A 227 4.69 8.48 -8.90
CA ARG A 227 5.76 9.38 -8.50
C ARG A 227 5.19 10.48 -7.63
N LEU A 228 5.80 10.67 -6.46
CA LEU A 228 5.55 11.81 -5.58
C LEU A 228 6.66 12.84 -5.77
N THR A 229 6.25 14.10 -5.94
CA THR A 229 7.12 15.27 -5.98
C THR A 229 6.66 16.23 -4.89
N SER A 230 7.55 16.57 -3.96
CA SER A 230 7.28 17.58 -2.94
C SER A 230 7.16 18.94 -3.60
N ARG A 231 6.08 19.67 -3.32
CA ARG A 231 5.94 21.08 -3.67
C ARG A 231 6.81 21.85 -2.70
N SER A 232 8.02 22.20 -3.13
CA SER A 232 8.84 23.15 -2.38
C SER A 232 8.02 24.42 -2.16
N ASP A 233 7.87 24.83 -0.90
CA ASP A 233 7.26 26.09 -0.54
C ASP A 233 8.07 27.22 -1.20
N PRO A 234 7.49 28.03 -2.11
CA PRO A 234 8.21 29.15 -2.70
C PRO A 234 8.75 30.13 -1.65
N ASP A 235 8.16 30.14 -0.45
CA ASP A 235 8.52 31.01 0.67
C ASP A 235 9.69 30.51 1.54
N ALA A 236 10.09 29.24 1.43
CA ALA A 236 11.21 28.72 2.22
C ALA A 236 12.56 29.34 1.81
N GLY A 237 12.65 29.94 0.62
CA GLY A 237 13.81 30.72 0.17
C GLY A 237 13.87 32.14 0.72
N LEU A 238 12.73 32.75 1.07
CA LEU A 238 12.64 34.15 1.50
C LEU A 238 12.99 34.36 2.98
N VAL A 239 12.80 33.34 3.82
CA VAL A 239 13.18 33.41 5.25
C VAL A 239 14.69 33.40 5.48
N ASN A 240 15.49 32.83 4.56
CA ASN A 240 16.95 32.88 4.64
C ASN A 240 17.53 34.24 4.22
N ASP A 241 16.90 34.93 3.27
CA ASP A 241 17.35 36.26 2.83
C ASP A 241 16.98 37.37 3.84
N LEU A 242 15.87 37.21 4.57
CA LEU A 242 15.47 38.15 5.63
C LEU A 242 16.36 38.04 6.90
N GLN A 243 17.02 36.91 7.14
CA GLN A 243 17.99 36.78 8.24
C GLN A 243 19.36 37.42 7.91
N LEU A 244 19.70 37.57 6.62
CA LEU A 244 20.93 38.25 6.20
C LEU A 244 20.80 39.79 6.21
N LEU A 245 19.57 40.30 6.14
CA LEU A 245 19.29 41.74 6.17
C LEU A 245 19.09 42.32 7.58
N SER A 246 18.95 41.49 8.62
CA SER A 246 18.71 41.96 9.99
C SER A 246 19.97 42.35 10.78
N ASN A 247 21.17 42.26 10.18
CA ASN A 247 22.44 42.60 10.83
C ASN A 247 23.03 43.97 10.41
N GLY A 248 22.28 44.80 9.69
CA GLY A 248 22.68 46.17 9.36
C GLY A 248 22.12 47.21 10.33
N GLN A 249 22.97 47.77 11.19
CA GLN A 249 22.65 48.95 12.02
C GLN A 249 22.35 50.18 11.14
N GLY A 250 21.28 50.92 11.47
CA GLY A 250 20.98 52.22 10.90
C GLY A 250 19.82 52.92 11.61
N THR A 251 20.12 54.08 12.20
CA THR A 251 19.31 54.92 13.10
C THR A 251 18.17 55.70 12.40
N VAL A 252 17.02 55.79 13.09
CA VAL A 252 15.89 56.79 13.12
C VAL A 252 16.02 58.14 12.35
N PRO A 253 14.91 58.85 11.96
CA PRO A 253 13.75 59.17 12.82
C PRO A 253 12.34 59.29 12.19
N ALA A 254 11.38 59.57 13.08
CA ALA A 254 9.92 59.60 12.98
C ALA A 254 9.29 60.77 12.21
N SER A 255 8.03 60.60 11.78
CA SER A 255 7.00 61.66 11.76
C SER A 255 5.58 61.10 11.54
N ASP A 256 4.69 61.40 12.50
CA ASP A 256 3.28 61.84 12.42
C ASP A 256 2.30 61.29 11.36
N ALA A 257 1.18 60.74 11.88
CA ALA A 257 -0.18 61.32 11.80
C ALA A 257 -1.30 60.27 11.59
N LEU A 258 -2.21 60.22 12.56
CA LEU A 258 -3.58 59.66 12.53
C LEU A 258 -4.53 60.59 11.70
N PRO A 259 -5.85 60.32 11.45
CA PRO A 259 -6.76 59.50 12.27
C PRO A 259 -7.89 58.67 11.59
N SER A 260 -8.45 57.76 12.41
CA SER A 260 -9.87 57.43 12.67
C SER A 260 -10.82 56.82 11.62
N SER A 261 -11.43 55.68 11.98
CA SER A 261 -12.87 55.51 12.27
C SER A 261 -13.12 54.03 12.71
N THR A 262 -13.43 53.74 13.98
CA THR A 262 -14.79 53.51 14.57
C THR A 262 -15.62 52.52 13.74
N THR A 263 -16.08 51.35 14.24
CA THR A 263 -16.98 51.16 15.39
C THR A 263 -17.08 49.68 15.87
N ASN A 264 -17.10 49.49 17.20
CA ASN A 264 -18.00 48.71 18.08
C ASN A 264 -18.39 47.25 17.74
N GLU A 265 -18.05 46.29 18.63
CA GLU A 265 -18.87 45.70 19.73
C GLU A 265 -19.69 44.48 19.23
N ALA A 266 -19.94 43.39 19.95
CA ALA A 266 -19.77 43.04 21.36
C ALA A 266 -19.67 41.49 21.48
N ALA A 267 -19.21 41.06 22.64
CA ALA A 267 -19.01 39.69 23.07
C ALA A 267 -20.26 39.01 23.68
N SER A 268 -20.08 37.73 24.02
CA SER A 268 -20.82 36.90 25.00
C SER A 268 -22.13 36.26 24.46
N THR A 269 -22.50 35.01 24.77
CA THR A 269 -22.37 34.28 26.04
C THR A 269 -22.62 32.77 25.83
N GLU A 270 -22.10 31.98 26.77
CA GLU A 270 -22.19 30.53 26.99
C GLU A 270 -23.61 30.01 27.28
N VAL A 271 -23.88 28.70 27.03
CA VAL A 271 -24.72 27.84 27.90
C VAL A 271 -24.29 26.35 27.79
N ASP A 272 -24.19 25.72 28.95
CA ASP A 272 -23.87 24.34 29.34
C ASP A 272 -24.92 23.25 28.93
N GLY A 273 -24.53 21.97 28.95
CA GLY A 273 -25.46 20.84 28.76
C GLY A 273 -24.86 19.43 28.86
N ASP A 274 -24.90 18.89 30.07
CA ASP A 274 -24.44 17.61 30.68
C ASP A 274 -24.84 16.24 30.03
N THR A 275 -23.87 15.30 30.03
CA THR A 275 -23.86 13.84 30.35
C THR A 275 -24.95 12.87 29.82
N THR A 276 -24.59 11.77 29.14
CA THR A 276 -24.40 10.42 29.75
C THR A 276 -23.92 9.39 28.71
N THR A 277 -22.94 8.56 29.07
CA THR A 277 -22.47 7.36 28.33
C THR A 277 -22.77 6.09 29.13
N PRO A 278 -23.05 4.94 28.48
CA PRO A 278 -22.92 3.63 29.10
C PRO A 278 -21.86 2.71 28.40
N PRO A 279 -21.44 1.61 29.05
CA PRO A 279 -20.05 1.16 29.06
C PRO A 279 -19.70 -0.01 28.10
N VAL A 280 -18.39 -0.14 27.90
CA VAL A 280 -17.65 -1.20 27.18
C VAL A 280 -17.65 -2.53 27.96
N PRO A 281 -17.62 -3.70 27.27
CA PRO A 281 -17.00 -4.90 27.81
C PRO A 281 -15.66 -5.25 27.13
N ILE A 282 -14.75 -5.73 27.96
CA ILE A 282 -13.33 -6.04 27.75
C ILE A 282 -13.13 -7.47 27.23
N SER A 283 -12.17 -7.59 26.29
CA SER A 283 -11.17 -8.65 26.00
C SER A 283 -11.54 -10.15 26.04
N THR A 284 -11.21 -10.84 24.93
CA THR A 284 -10.34 -12.05 24.83
C THR A 284 -10.00 -12.25 23.35
N GLY A 285 -8.84 -12.69 22.85
CA GLY A 285 -7.52 -13.00 23.36
C GLY A 285 -6.67 -13.32 22.11
N GLU A 286 -5.63 -12.54 21.84
CA GLU A 286 -4.75 -12.70 20.68
C GLU A 286 -3.61 -13.69 21.01
N VAL A 287 -3.42 -14.67 20.14
CA VAL A 287 -2.23 -15.53 20.11
C VAL A 287 -1.15 -14.77 19.34
N ALA A 288 -0.19 -14.21 20.06
CA ALA A 288 0.97 -13.54 19.47
C ALA A 288 2.02 -14.57 19.02
N ASP A 289 2.48 -14.43 17.77
CA ASP A 289 3.59 -15.16 17.16
C ASP A 289 4.94 -14.52 17.58
N PRO A 290 5.90 -15.27 18.15
CA PRO A 290 7.09 -14.71 18.82
C PRO A 290 8.15 -14.04 17.90
N ASP A 291 8.00 -14.04 16.58
CA ASP A 291 9.05 -13.57 15.64
C ASP A 291 8.78 -12.21 14.96
N THR A 292 7.98 -11.33 15.58
CA THR A 292 7.78 -9.96 15.06
C THR A 292 8.70 -8.96 15.76
N PRO A 293 9.74 -8.41 15.11
CA PRO A 293 10.48 -7.29 15.67
C PRO A 293 9.57 -6.05 15.69
N SER A 294 9.21 -5.60 16.89
CA SER A 294 8.51 -4.32 17.12
C SER A 294 9.47 -3.17 16.85
N VAL A 295 9.43 -2.63 15.63
CA VAL A 295 10.11 -1.38 15.32
C VAL A 295 9.19 -0.26 15.80
N LEU A 296 9.51 0.35 16.94
CA LEU A 296 8.81 1.52 17.46
C LEU A 296 9.07 2.71 16.54
N PHE A 297 8.09 3.05 15.70
CA PHE A 297 8.07 4.35 15.04
C PHE A 297 7.84 5.41 16.11
N ASN A 298 8.74 6.40 16.18
CA ASN A 298 8.56 7.55 17.05
C ASN A 298 7.39 8.37 16.48
N VAL A 299 6.17 8.16 16.98
CA VAL A 299 4.93 8.74 16.42
C VAL A 299 4.97 10.28 16.57
N PRO A 300 5.14 11.04 15.49
CA PRO A 300 5.04 12.50 15.54
C PRO A 300 3.57 12.92 15.72
N PRO A 301 3.29 14.13 16.22
CA PRO A 301 1.91 14.62 16.33
C PRO A 301 1.24 14.64 14.94
N ARG A 302 0.01 14.09 14.86
CA ARG A 302 -0.87 13.96 13.67
C ARG A 302 -0.24 14.50 12.38
N SER A 303 0.37 13.59 11.63
CA SER A 303 1.15 13.80 10.42
C SER A 303 0.49 14.83 9.49
N ARG A 304 1.29 15.80 9.01
CA ARG A 304 0.91 16.69 7.89
C ARG A 304 0.33 15.81 6.78
N GLY A 305 -0.85 16.12 6.26
CA GLY A 305 -1.42 15.35 5.15
C GLY A 305 -0.53 15.42 3.90
N LEU A 306 -0.80 14.60 2.88
CA LEU A 306 -0.04 14.59 1.62
C LEU A 306 -0.37 15.79 0.70
N ALA A 307 -0.89 16.90 1.26
CA ALA A 307 -1.33 18.08 0.52
C ALA A 307 -0.17 18.84 -0.15
N SER A 308 1.06 18.70 0.37
CA SER A 308 2.29 19.27 -0.19
C SER A 308 2.89 18.43 -1.32
N TYR A 309 2.27 17.32 -1.73
CA TYR A 309 2.81 16.48 -2.80
C TYR A 309 1.98 16.56 -4.07
N ASP A 310 2.66 16.63 -5.21
CA ASP A 310 2.09 16.28 -6.51
C ASP A 310 2.33 14.80 -6.80
N VAL A 311 1.30 14.16 -7.38
CA VAL A 311 1.30 12.75 -7.73
C VAL A 311 1.18 12.61 -9.24
N ASN A 312 2.13 11.89 -9.84
CA ASN A 312 2.05 11.49 -11.24
C ASN A 312 1.90 9.96 -11.32
N ILE A 313 0.80 9.49 -11.93
CA ILE A 313 0.55 8.07 -12.15
C ILE A 313 1.34 7.62 -13.38
N LEU A 314 2.32 6.74 -13.17
CA LEU A 314 3.23 6.26 -14.21
C LEU A 314 2.81 4.92 -14.81
N THR A 315 2.10 4.08 -14.05
CA THR A 315 1.65 2.76 -14.54
C THR A 315 0.40 2.33 -13.79
N VAL A 316 -0.59 1.76 -14.50
CA VAL A 316 -1.81 1.20 -13.89
C VAL A 316 -1.96 -0.28 -14.25
N ASN A 317 -1.89 -1.14 -13.23
CA ASN A 317 -1.91 -2.60 -13.35
C ASN A 317 -0.84 -3.11 -14.33
N GLY A 318 0.40 -2.62 -14.14
CA GLY A 318 1.59 -3.01 -14.90
C GLY A 318 1.89 -4.50 -14.75
N GLN A 319 2.29 -5.12 -15.86
CA GLN A 319 2.52 -6.57 -15.99
C GLN A 319 3.71 -6.85 -16.91
N GLU A 320 4.58 -5.87 -17.11
CA GLU A 320 5.73 -5.91 -18.02
C GLU A 320 6.66 -7.06 -17.64
N HIS A 321 6.84 -7.29 -16.34
CA HIS A 321 7.61 -8.40 -15.77
C HIS A 321 7.03 -9.78 -16.08
N LEU A 322 5.77 -9.87 -16.48
CA LEU A 322 5.16 -11.16 -16.84
C LEU A 322 5.45 -11.56 -18.29
N ARG A 323 6.09 -10.69 -19.08
CA ARG A 323 6.45 -11.00 -20.47
C ARG A 323 7.42 -12.20 -20.49
N GLY A 324 6.96 -13.31 -21.07
CA GLY A 324 7.74 -14.54 -21.17
C GLY A 324 7.63 -15.48 -19.96
N VAL A 325 6.96 -15.08 -18.87
CA VAL A 325 6.69 -15.96 -17.73
C VAL A 325 5.61 -16.97 -18.12
N LYS A 326 6.00 -18.23 -18.29
CA LYS A 326 5.09 -19.31 -18.71
C LYS A 326 4.67 -20.16 -17.51
N ARG A 327 3.38 -20.51 -17.46
CA ARG A 327 2.86 -21.50 -16.52
C ARG A 327 3.38 -22.89 -16.89
N ALA A 328 3.92 -23.61 -15.90
CA ALA A 328 4.31 -25.01 -16.08
C ALA A 328 3.09 -25.88 -16.40
N ARG A 329 3.24 -26.80 -17.38
CA ARG A 329 2.18 -27.70 -17.85
C ARG A 329 1.91 -28.84 -16.86
N GLY A 330 0.85 -29.60 -17.11
CA GLY A 330 0.53 -30.82 -16.34
C GLY A 330 0.03 -30.55 -14.92
N GLY A 331 -0.62 -29.41 -14.68
CA GLY A 331 -1.14 -29.03 -13.36
C GLY A 331 -0.12 -28.43 -12.40
N ILE A 332 1.18 -28.70 -12.60
CA ILE A 332 2.28 -28.26 -11.73
C ILE A 332 2.23 -26.75 -11.48
N GLY A 333 2.05 -25.94 -12.54
CA GLY A 333 2.03 -24.48 -12.40
C GLY A 333 0.88 -23.94 -11.53
N SER A 334 -0.22 -24.69 -11.42
CA SER A 334 -1.41 -24.32 -10.65
C SER A 334 -1.47 -24.96 -9.26
N SER A 335 -0.60 -25.94 -8.99
CA SER A 335 -0.46 -26.55 -7.66
C SER A 335 0.20 -25.59 -6.68
N LYS A 336 -0.09 -25.80 -5.39
CA LYS A 336 0.59 -25.18 -4.26
C LYS A 336 2.11 -25.27 -4.44
N TYR A 337 2.81 -24.16 -4.20
CA TYR A 337 4.26 -24.15 -4.15
C TYR A 337 4.77 -24.95 -2.95
N ASP A 338 5.68 -25.88 -3.21
CA ASP A 338 6.40 -26.64 -2.19
C ASP A 338 7.87 -26.19 -2.18
N GLU A 339 8.33 -25.66 -1.04
CA GLU A 339 9.72 -25.23 -0.85
C GLU A 339 10.71 -26.40 -0.96
N GLY A 340 10.26 -27.63 -0.69
CA GLY A 340 11.05 -28.86 -0.87
C GLY A 340 11.24 -29.26 -2.33
N GLN A 341 10.46 -28.70 -3.25
CA GLN A 341 10.54 -29.02 -4.67
C GLN A 341 11.74 -28.33 -5.31
N LYS A 342 12.85 -29.08 -5.44
CA LYS A 342 14.06 -28.58 -6.10
C LYS A 342 13.92 -28.57 -7.62
N SER A 343 14.56 -27.61 -8.28
CA SER A 343 14.61 -27.57 -9.75
C SER A 343 15.35 -28.80 -10.30
N LEU A 344 15.02 -29.25 -11.52
CA LEU A 344 15.72 -30.35 -12.20
C LEU A 344 17.23 -30.13 -12.26
N ASP A 345 17.66 -28.87 -12.39
CA ASP A 345 19.07 -28.47 -12.40
C ASP A 345 19.80 -28.80 -11.09
N SER A 346 19.08 -28.89 -9.96
CA SER A 346 19.67 -29.31 -8.68
C SER A 346 20.00 -30.80 -8.63
N PHE A 347 19.39 -31.61 -9.51
CA PHE A 347 19.64 -33.05 -9.62
C PHE A 347 20.81 -33.36 -10.57
N PHE A 348 21.11 -32.45 -11.51
CA PHE A 348 22.26 -32.59 -12.38
C PHE A 348 23.49 -31.93 -11.74
N LYS A 349 24.47 -32.75 -11.31
CA LYS A 349 25.78 -32.24 -10.88
C LYS A 349 26.39 -31.40 -12.00
N LYS A 350 26.72 -30.14 -11.72
CA LYS A 350 27.47 -29.27 -12.64
C LYS A 350 28.71 -30.03 -13.12
N ALA A 351 28.84 -30.24 -14.43
CA ALA A 351 30.08 -30.74 -15.00
C ALA A 351 31.22 -29.79 -14.59
N LYS A 352 32.24 -30.33 -13.92
CA LYS A 352 33.47 -29.57 -13.64
C LYS A 352 34.04 -29.14 -14.99
N LYS A 353 34.09 -27.83 -15.23
CA LYS A 353 34.90 -27.24 -16.29
C LYS A 353 36.31 -27.02 -15.79
#